data_AF-A0A8E2WK39-F1
#
_entry.id   AF-A0A8E2WK39-F1
#
_cell.length_a   1.000
_cell.length_b   1.000
_cell.length_c   1.000
_cell.angle_alpha   90.00
_cell.angle_beta   90.00
_cell.angle_gamma   90.00
#
_symmetry.space_group_name_H-M   'P 1'
#
loop_
_entity.id
_entity.type
_entity.pdbx_description
1 polymer ?
#
loop_
_entity_poly.entity_id
_entity_poly.type
_entity_poly.pdbx_seq_one_letter_code
_entity_poly.pdbx_strand_id
1 'polypeptide(L)' 'MHWLGTIDVGSLKVKVASTIVAISSIHLLQVFLNSSSYTTDQLMWLTIIHLAFVVSALMLAYIDRLMGLSKGKKDEA' A
#
# COMPACT_ATOMS: atom_id res chain seq x y z
N MET A 1 -24.29 -23.12 0.49
CA MET A 1 -23.58 -22.34 1.54
C MET A 1 -22.08 -22.21 1.23
N HIS A 2 -21.69 -21.76 0.03
CA HIS A 2 -20.27 -21.61 -0.38
C HIS A 2 -19.89 -20.15 -0.67
N TRP A 3 -20.84 -19.21 -0.57
CA TRP A 3 -20.64 -17.82 -1.02
C TRP A 3 -19.82 -16.95 -0.04
N LEU A 4 -19.54 -17.43 1.18
CA LEU A 4 -18.78 -16.71 2.21
C LEU A 4 -17.31 -17.17 2.32
N GLY A 5 -16.88 -18.14 1.50
CA GLY A 5 -15.61 -18.87 1.72
C GLY A 5 -14.33 -18.19 1.23
N THR A 6 -14.40 -17.16 0.39
CA THR A 6 -13.20 -16.51 -0.16
C THR A 6 -13.50 -15.07 -0.56
N ILE A 7 -13.91 -14.22 0.39
CA ILE A 7 -13.38 -12.85 0.29
C ILE A 7 -11.89 -13.05 0.52
N ASP A 8 -11.15 -13.09 -0.57
CA ASP A 8 -9.72 -13.31 -0.61
C ASP A 8 -9.04 -12.21 0.21
N VAL A 9 -8.89 -12.48 1.52
CA VAL A 9 -8.43 -11.51 2.51
C VAL A 9 -7.03 -11.00 2.14
N GLY A 10 -6.26 -11.75 1.32
CA GLY A 10 -5.00 -11.32 0.71
C GLY A 10 -5.18 -10.10 -0.20
N SER A 11 -5.97 -10.24 -1.27
CA SER A 11 -6.21 -9.13 -2.20
C SER A 11 -6.96 -7.95 -1.58
N LEU A 12 -7.78 -8.18 -0.55
CA LEU A 12 -8.41 -7.09 0.21
C LEU A 12 -7.37 -6.25 0.98
N LYS A 13 -6.39 -6.87 1.62
CA LYS A 13 -5.32 -6.16 2.37
C LYS A 13 -4.49 -5.27 1.44
N VAL A 14 -4.13 -5.78 0.25
CA VAL A 14 -3.35 -5.01 -0.74
C VAL A 14 -4.14 -3.80 -1.24
N LYS A 15 -5.43 -3.97 -1.56
CA LYS A 15 -6.31 -2.85 -1.99
C LYS A 15 -6.47 -1.78 -0.91
N VAL A 16 -6.59 -2.18 0.35
CA VAL A 16 -6.68 -1.22 1.46
C VAL A 16 -5.37 -0.47 1.62
N ALA A 17 -4.22 -1.19 1.61
CA ALA A 17 -2.91 -0.57 1.71
C ALA A 17 -2.64 0.42 0.56
N SER A 18 -2.98 0.06 -0.69
CA SER A 18 -2.82 0.95 -1.84
C SER A 18 -3.67 2.22 -1.74
N THR A 19 -4.89 2.10 -1.22
CA THR A 19 -5.79 3.26 -1.01
C THR A 19 -5.23 4.21 0.05
N ILE A 20 -4.68 3.67 1.15
CA ILE A 20 -4.04 4.47 2.20
C ILE A 20 -2.84 5.24 1.64
N VAL A 21 -1.98 4.58 0.85
CA VAL A 21 -0.84 5.23 0.19
C VAL A 21 -1.30 6.35 -0.74
N ALA A 22 -2.35 6.11 -1.54
CA ALA A 22 -2.88 7.13 -2.46
C ALA A 22 -3.39 8.39 -1.73
N ILE A 23 -4.12 8.21 -0.62
CA ILE A 23 -4.58 9.33 0.22
C ILE A 23 -3.38 10.08 0.80
N SER A 24 -2.36 9.35 1.27
CA SER A 24 -1.12 9.95 1.77
C SER A 24 -0.37 10.75 0.69
N SER A 25 -0.36 10.30 -0.56
CA SER A 25 0.26 11.05 -1.69
C SER A 25 -0.45 12.38 -1.97
N ILE A 26 -1.78 12.41 -1.88
CA ILE A 26 -2.55 13.66 -2.05
C ILE A 26 -2.18 14.66 -0.95
N HIS A 27 -2.02 14.19 0.28
CA HIS A 27 -1.62 15.04 1.41
C HIS A 27 -0.22 15.62 1.20
N LEU A 28 0.74 14.79 0.77
CA LEU A 28 2.09 15.27 0.46
C LEU A 28 2.08 16.32 -0.66
N LEU A 29 1.27 16.11 -1.70
CA LEU A 29 1.14 17.06 -2.80
C LEU A 29 0.56 18.40 -2.33
N GLN A 30 -0.46 18.38 -1.46
CA GLN A 30 -1.02 19.59 -0.86
C GLN A 30 0.02 20.36 -0.05
N VAL A 31 0.84 19.66 0.75
CA VAL A 31 1.92 20.27 1.53
C VAL A 31 3.02 20.83 0.62
N PHE A 32 3.36 20.14 -0.47
CA PHE A 32 4.32 20.61 -1.46
C PHE A 32 3.86 21.89 -2.17
N LEU A 33 2.57 21.94 -2.56
CA LEU A 33 1.97 23.12 -3.19
C LEU A 33 1.93 24.32 -2.24
N ASN A 34 1.88 24.10 -0.93
CA ASN A 34 1.96 25.13 0.09
C ASN A 34 3.32 25.12 0.84
N SER A 35 4.40 24.72 0.17
CA SER A 35 5.72 24.56 0.79
C SER A 35 6.26 25.83 1.46
N SER A 36 5.83 27.01 1.02
CA SER A 36 6.15 28.30 1.65
C SER A 36 5.64 28.46 3.08
N SER A 37 4.60 27.70 3.49
CA SER A 37 4.04 27.74 4.85
C SER A 37 4.55 26.63 5.77
N TYR A 38 5.43 25.75 5.27
CA TYR A 38 5.99 24.63 6.04
C TYR A 38 7.50 24.78 6.19
N THR A 39 8.04 24.31 7.30
CA THR A 39 9.49 24.27 7.48
C THR A 39 10.11 23.11 6.71
N THR A 40 11.38 23.24 6.35
CA THR A 40 12.14 22.18 5.67
C THR A 40 12.11 20.87 6.45
N ASP A 41 12.21 20.93 7.78
CA ASP A 41 12.16 19.75 8.65
C ASP A 41 10.79 19.04 8.58
N GLN A 42 9.71 19.81 8.55
CA GLN A 42 8.36 19.27 8.41
C GLN A 42 8.18 18.56 7.05
N LEU A 43 8.63 19.19 5.96
CA LEU A 43 8.60 18.59 4.62
C LEU A 43 9.41 17.30 4.56
N MET A 44 10.59 17.29 5.18
CA MET A 44 11.47 16.12 5.23
C MET A 44 10.80 14.96 5.95
N TRP A 45 10.26 15.19 7.16
CA TRP A 45 9.56 14.15 7.92
C TRP A 45 8.31 13.63 7.19
N LEU A 46 7.53 14.51 6.57
CA LEU A 46 6.35 14.10 5.81
C LEU A 46 6.73 13.20 4.62
N THR A 47 7.80 13.55 3.92
CA THR A 47 8.32 12.77 2.79
C THR A 47 8.86 11.42 3.23
N ILE A 48 9.58 11.37 4.36
CA ILE A 48 10.10 10.12 4.95
C ILE A 48 8.95 9.20 5.35
N ILE A 49 7.92 9.72 6.01
CA ILE A 49 6.74 8.94 6.42
C ILE A 49 6.00 8.42 5.18
N HIS A 50 5.84 9.25 4.14
CA HIS A 50 5.22 8.80 2.89
C HIS A 50 6.02 7.67 2.24
N LEU A 51 7.35 7.79 2.18
CA LEU A 51 8.24 6.73 1.72
C LEU A 51 8.09 5.45 2.53
N ALA A 52 7.97 5.53 3.85
CA ALA A 52 7.71 4.36 4.71
C ALA A 52 6.37 3.67 4.36
N PHE A 53 5.31 4.44 4.07
CA PHE A 53 4.04 3.88 3.59
C PHE A 53 4.17 3.21 2.22
N VAL A 54 4.89 3.82 1.28
CA VAL A 54 5.15 3.23 -0.05
C VAL A 54 5.92 1.92 0.10
N VAL A 55 7.00 1.89 0.88
CA VAL A 55 7.79 0.67 1.14
C VAL A 55 6.92 -0.42 1.78
N SER A 56 6.08 -0.06 2.75
CA SER A 56 5.17 -1.01 3.40
C SER A 56 4.17 -1.62 2.41
N ALA A 57 3.60 -0.81 1.50
CA ALA A 57 2.69 -1.29 0.47
C ALA A 57 3.39 -2.16 -0.58
N LEU A 58 4.63 -1.83 -0.96
CA LEU A 58 5.45 -2.64 -1.87
C LEU A 58 5.79 -4.01 -1.25
N MET A 59 6.16 -4.04 0.04
CA MET A 59 6.37 -5.29 0.77
C MET A 59 5.09 -6.12 0.82
N LEU A 60 3.94 -5.50 1.09
CA LEU A 60 2.66 -6.21 1.14
C LEU A 60 2.28 -6.79 -0.24
N ALA A 61 2.46 -6.01 -1.31
CA ALA A 61 2.25 -6.49 -2.68
C ALA A 61 3.24 -7.60 -3.07
N TYR A 62 4.48 -7.55 -2.58
CA TYR A 62 5.47 -8.60 -2.81
C TYR A 62 5.11 -9.90 -2.10
N ILE A 63 4.70 -9.83 -0.82
CA ILE A 63 4.24 -10.99 -0.05
C ILE A 63 2.98 -11.59 -0.69
N ASP A 64 2.02 -10.76 -1.11
CA ASP A 64 0.80 -11.20 -1.78
C ASP A 64 1.12 -11.91 -3.11
N ARG A 65 2.07 -11.38 -3.91
CA ARG A 65 2.55 -12.04 -5.12
C ARG A 65 3.21 -13.40 -4.85
N LEU A 66 4.03 -13.51 -3.81
CA LEU A 66 4.65 -14.78 -3.41
C LEU A 66 3.60 -15.82 -2.98
N MET A 67 2.60 -15.41 -2.20
CA MET A 67 1.49 -16.28 -1.80
C MET A 67 0.60 -16.67 -2.98
N GLY A 68 0.33 -15.76 -3.91
CA GLY A 68 -0.42 -16.01 -5.13
C GLY A 68 0.30 -16.99 -6.07
N LEU A 69 1.63 -16.87 -6.21
CA LEU A 69 2.47 -17.81 -6.95
C LEU A 69 2.45 -19.22 -6.34
N SER A 70 2.36 -19.34 -5.01
CA SER A 70 2.24 -20.65 -4.34
C SER A 70 0.90 -21.36 -4.60
N LYS A 71 -0.13 -20.65 -5.07
CA LYS A 71 -1.45 -21.23 -5.36
C LYS A 71 -1.56 -21.83 -6.77
N GLY A 72 -0.64 -21.48 -7.68
CA GLY A 72 -0.66 -21.93 -9.08
C GLY A 72 -0.01 -23.30 -9.38
N LYS A 73 0.48 -24.04 -8.37
CA LYS A 73 1.20 -25.32 -8.57
C LYS A 73 0.41 -26.56 -8.12
N LYS A 74 -0.89 -26.44 -7.80
CA LYS A 74 -1.68 -27.55 -7.24
C LYS A 74 -2.86 -28.04 -8.08
N ASP A 75 -2.94 -27.60 -9.35
CA ASP A 75 -4.02 -27.99 -10.29
C ASP A 75 -3.52 -28.87 -11.45
N GLU A 76 -2.33 -29.49 -11.33
CA GLU A 76 -1.77 -30.42 -12.35
C GLU A 76 -1.20 -31.71 -11.72
N ALA A 77 -1.93 -32.34 -10.79
CA ALA A 77 -1.64 -33.70 -10.33
C ALA A 77 -2.93 -34.54 -10.24
#